data_AF-A0AAQ4CQQ7-F1
#
_entry.id   AF-A0AAQ4CQQ7-F1
#
_cell.length_a   1.000
_cell.length_b   1.000
_cell.length_c   1.000
_cell.angle_alpha   90.00
_cell.angle_beta   90.00
_cell.angle_gamma   90.00
#
_symmetry.space_group_name_H-M   'P 1'
#
loop_
_entity.id
_entity.type
_entity.pdbx_description
1 polymer ?
#
loop_
_entity_poly.entity_id
_entity_poly.type
_entity_poly.pdbx_seq_one_letter_code
_entity_poly.pdbx_strand_id
1 'polypeptide(L)'
;MFSFDRLCEASQMRILIIAKNNSDYARMIGYYVGLSFPKLKSEIKNKVLEVVIANPVFAIEFGKGIKNVLENLDEESREKLMSLAKINQYLYKGLTSSSI
;
A
#
# COMPACT_ATOMS: atom_id res chain seq x y z
N MET A 1 -18.09 1.41 0.78
CA MET A 1 -16.68 1.15 1.10
C MET A 1 -15.83 1.55 -0.11
N PHE A 2 -14.81 2.39 0.06
CA PHE A 2 -13.93 2.81 -1.06
C PHE A 2 -13.10 1.61 -1.55
N SER A 3 -13.07 1.37 -2.86
CA SER A 3 -12.34 0.25 -3.49
C SER A 3 -11.40 0.80 -4.55
N PHE A 4 -10.12 0.93 -4.19
CA PHE A 4 -9.10 1.55 -5.03
C PHE A 4 -8.89 0.78 -6.34
N ASP A 5 -9.02 -0.55 -6.31
CA ASP A 5 -8.92 -1.45 -7.47
C ASP A 5 -9.99 -1.21 -8.55
N ARG A 6 -11.14 -0.61 -8.21
CA ARG A 6 -12.24 -0.35 -9.15
C ARG A 6 -12.10 0.96 -9.92
N LEU A 7 -11.10 1.78 -9.58
CA LEU A 7 -10.82 3.01 -10.29
C LEU A 7 -10.10 2.71 -11.61
N CYS A 8 -10.25 3.57 -12.61
CA CYS A 8 -9.40 3.50 -13.80
C CYS A 8 -7.93 3.77 -13.42
N GLU A 9 -7.00 3.21 -14.20
CA GLU A 9 -5.55 3.30 -13.92
C GLU A 9 -5.06 4.75 -13.82
N ALA A 10 -5.58 5.66 -14.65
CA ALA A 10 -5.24 7.08 -14.57
C ALA A 10 -5.61 7.70 -13.21
N SER A 11 -6.75 7.30 -12.64
CA SER A 11 -7.18 7.75 -11.31
C SER A 11 -6.33 7.12 -10.21
N GLN A 12 -6.02 5.83 -10.31
CA GLN A 12 -5.11 5.15 -9.38
C GLN A 12 -3.75 5.84 -9.35
N MET A 13 -3.17 6.09 -10.53
CA MET A 13 -1.88 6.76 -10.67
C MET A 13 -1.89 8.17 -10.06
N ARG A 14 -2.92 8.98 -10.36
CA ARG A 14 -3.06 10.33 -9.82
C ARG A 14 -3.15 10.34 -8.29
N ILE A 15 -3.94 9.43 -7.72
CA ILE A 15 -4.08 9.29 -6.26
C ILE A 15 -2.72 8.94 -5.64
N LEU A 16 -1.97 8.01 -6.24
CA LEU A 16 -0.65 7.61 -5.75
C LEU A 16 0.38 8.75 -5.84
N ILE A 17 0.34 9.56 -6.91
CA ILE A 17 1.21 10.73 -7.06
C ILE A 17 0.93 11.77 -5.97
N ILE A 18 -0.34 12.03 -5.64
CA ILE A 18 -0.70 12.96 -4.57
C ILE A 18 -0.27 12.40 -3.22
N ALA A 19 -0.57 11.13 -2.94
CA ALA A 19 -0.21 10.46 -1.69
C ALA A 19 1.31 10.43 -1.46
N LYS A 20 2.12 10.33 -2.52
CA LYS A 20 3.59 10.40 -2.42
C LYS A 20 4.07 11.67 -1.72
N ASN A 21 3.41 12.80 -1.97
CA ASN A 21 3.89 14.13 -1.53
C ASN A 21 2.99 14.79 -0.47
N ASN A 22 1.86 14.19 -0.10
CA ASN A 22 0.93 14.74 0.88
C ASN A 22 0.58 13.69 1.94
N SER A 23 1.11 13.86 3.15
CA SER A 23 0.94 12.94 4.28
C SER A 23 -0.50 12.82 4.78
N ASP A 24 -1.29 13.90 4.73
CA ASP A 24 -2.69 13.83 5.15
C ASP A 24 -3.52 13.03 4.15
N TYR A 25 -3.27 13.26 2.86
CA TYR A 25 -3.89 12.48 1.81
C TYR A 25 -3.46 11.00 1.86
N ALA A 26 -2.16 10.75 2.08
CA ALA A 26 -1.62 9.41 2.28
C ALA A 26 -2.29 8.67 3.44
N ARG A 27 -2.53 9.36 4.56
CA ARG A 27 -3.22 8.80 5.72
C ARG A 27 -4.63 8.33 5.37
N MET A 28 -5.36 9.13 4.58
CA MET A 28 -6.74 8.82 4.20
C MET A 28 -6.85 7.59 3.28
N ILE A 29 -5.88 7.40 2.38
CA ILE A 29 -6.00 6.43 1.29
C ILE A 29 -5.16 5.16 1.48
N GLY A 30 -4.06 5.22 2.25
CA GLY A 30 -3.08 4.15 2.35
C GLY A 30 -3.66 2.79 2.75
N TYR A 31 -4.56 2.79 3.74
CA TYR A 31 -5.25 1.58 4.20
C TYR A 31 -6.05 0.90 3.07
N TYR A 32 -6.84 1.66 2.33
CA TYR A 32 -7.66 1.11 1.24
C TYR A 32 -6.82 0.66 0.05
N VAL A 33 -5.69 1.34 -0.22
CA VAL A 33 -4.73 0.87 -1.22
C VAL A 33 -4.13 -0.48 -0.80
N GLY A 34 -3.80 -0.64 0.48
CA GLY A 34 -3.33 -1.92 1.05
C GLY A 34 -4.33 -3.06 0.84
N LEU A 35 -5.62 -2.82 1.12
CA LEU A 35 -6.68 -3.82 0.89
C LEU A 35 -6.85 -4.20 -0.58
N SER A 36 -6.69 -3.24 -1.50
CA SER A 36 -6.87 -3.45 -2.94
C SER A 36 -5.63 -4.05 -3.61
N PHE A 37 -4.45 -4.02 -2.99
CA PHE A 37 -3.16 -4.36 -3.61
C PHE A 37 -3.12 -5.72 -4.35
N PRO A 38 -3.69 -6.83 -3.84
CA PRO A 38 -3.66 -8.11 -4.55
C PRO A 38 -4.29 -8.04 -5.96
N LYS A 39 -5.25 -7.13 -6.16
CA LYS A 39 -6.05 -7.00 -7.39
C LYS A 39 -5.48 -5.97 -8.38
N LEU A 40 -4.43 -5.24 -7.99
CA LEU A 40 -3.87 -4.18 -8.82
C LEU A 40 -2.99 -4.77 -9.93
N LYS A 41 -2.95 -4.09 -11.08
CA LYS A 41 -2.02 -4.39 -12.16
C LYS A 41 -0.57 -4.17 -11.71
N SER A 42 0.38 -4.89 -12.31
CA SER A 42 1.79 -4.87 -11.92
C SER A 42 2.41 -3.46 -11.92
N GLU A 43 2.08 -2.63 -12.90
CA GLU A 43 2.55 -1.24 -12.95
C GLU A 43 2.07 -0.42 -11.74
N ILE A 44 0.79 -0.58 -11.37
CA ILE A 44 0.21 0.11 -10.22
C ILE A 44 0.79 -0.45 -8.91
N LYS A 45 0.99 -1.77 -8.80
CA LYS A 45 1.68 -2.38 -7.65
C LYS A 45 3.07 -1.77 -7.45
N ASN A 46 3.87 -1.66 -8.51
CA ASN A 46 5.19 -1.03 -8.46
C ASN A 46 5.09 0.42 -7.98
N LYS A 47 4.11 1.18 -8.49
CA LYS A 47 3.89 2.56 -8.05
C LYS A 47 3.53 2.65 -6.58
N VAL A 48 2.69 1.75 -6.08
CA VAL A 48 2.35 1.67 -4.65
C VAL A 48 3.63 1.47 -3.82
N LEU A 49 4.50 0.55 -4.21
CA LEU A 49 5.75 0.29 -3.49
C LEU A 49 6.70 1.50 -3.50
N GLU A 50 6.76 2.26 -4.60
CA GLU A 50 7.48 3.55 -4.61
C GLU A 50 6.92 4.54 -3.57
N VAL A 51 5.60 4.61 -3.43
CA VAL A 51 4.94 5.49 -2.45
C VAL A 51 5.19 5.01 -1.02
N VAL A 52 5.21 3.69 -0.78
CA VAL A 52 5.62 3.09 0.51
C VAL A 52 7.04 3.51 0.90
N ILE A 53 7.96 3.55 -0.07
CA ILE A 53 9.34 3.98 0.19
C ILE A 53 9.40 5.48 0.46
N ALA A 54 8.64 6.29 -0.28
CA ALA A 54 8.73 7.74 -0.25
C ALA A 54 7.96 8.41 0.89
N ASN A 55 6.85 7.82 1.37
CA ASN A 55 5.99 8.44 2.37
C ASN A 55 5.78 7.51 3.59
N PRO A 56 6.38 7.83 4.75
CA PRO A 56 6.23 7.06 5.99
C PRO A 56 4.78 6.87 6.46
N VAL A 57 3.93 7.89 6.29
CA VAL A 57 2.51 7.83 6.70
C VAL A 57 1.76 6.86 5.79
N PHE A 58 2.01 6.95 4.48
CA PHE A 58 1.45 5.98 3.53
C PHE A 58 1.91 4.56 3.87
N ALA A 59 3.19 4.35 4.15
CA ALA A 59 3.75 3.03 4.46
C ALA A 59 3.07 2.37 5.67
N ILE A 60 2.82 3.14 6.74
CA ILE A 60 2.10 2.64 7.92
C ILE A 60 0.67 2.24 7.57
N GLU A 61 -0.09 3.13 6.93
CA GLU A 61 -1.50 2.86 6.62
C GLU A 61 -1.65 1.75 5.58
N PHE A 62 -0.78 1.72 4.57
CA PHE A 62 -0.68 0.61 3.62
C PHE A 62 -0.38 -0.71 4.34
N GLY A 63 0.59 -0.73 5.26
CA GLY A 63 0.92 -1.90 6.10
C GLY A 63 -0.29 -2.42 6.89
N LYS A 64 -1.08 -1.51 7.49
CA LYS A 64 -2.33 -1.85 8.19
C LYS A 64 -3.40 -2.43 7.28
N GLY A 65 -3.45 -2.00 6.02
CA GLY A 65 -4.40 -2.51 5.03
C GLY A 65 -3.98 -3.87 4.48
N ILE A 66 -2.74 -3.96 3.98
CA ILE A 66 -2.20 -5.13 3.29
C ILE A 66 -2.15 -6.36 4.19
N LYS A 67 -1.93 -6.20 5.51
CA LYS A 67 -1.92 -7.33 6.47
C LYS A 67 -3.21 -8.16 6.41
N ASN A 68 -4.35 -7.55 6.10
CA ASN A 68 -5.65 -8.22 6.06
C ASN A 68 -5.87 -9.02 4.76
N VAL A 69 -4.95 -8.91 3.79
CA VAL A 69 -5.08 -9.55 2.48
C VAL A 69 -3.77 -10.22 2.03
N LEU A 70 -2.81 -10.46 2.96
CA LEU A 70 -1.51 -11.08 2.67
C LEU A 70 -1.62 -12.49 2.07
N GLU A 71 -2.63 -13.26 2.50
CA GLU A 71 -2.90 -14.59 1.97
C GLU A 71 -3.33 -14.57 0.50
N ASN A 72 -3.91 -13.46 0.04
CA ASN A 72 -4.38 -13.28 -1.33
C ASN A 72 -3.27 -12.82 -2.30
N LEU A 73 -2.05 -12.56 -1.80
CA LEU A 73 -0.93 -12.19 -2.64
C LEU A 73 -0.35 -13.40 -3.37
N ASP A 74 0.00 -13.21 -4.63
CA ASP A 74 0.93 -14.09 -5.34
C ASP A 74 2.30 -14.09 -4.63
N GLU A 75 3.05 -15.19 -4.81
CA GLU A 75 4.29 -15.42 -4.08
C GLU A 75 5.33 -14.31 -4.33
N GLU A 76 5.46 -13.87 -5.58
CA GLU A 76 6.38 -12.80 -5.96
C GLU A 76 6.05 -11.47 -5.24
N SER A 77 4.77 -11.09 -5.22
CA SER A 77 4.31 -9.88 -4.51
C SER A 77 4.54 -10.00 -3.00
N ARG A 78 4.33 -11.18 -2.43
CA ARG A 78 4.56 -11.45 -1.00
C ARG A 78 6.05 -11.34 -0.66
N GLU A 79 6.93 -11.97 -1.42
CA GLU A 79 8.38 -11.92 -1.20
C GLU A 79 8.93 -10.49 -1.29
N LYS A 80 8.49 -9.73 -2.30
CA LYS A 80 8.86 -8.31 -2.46
C LYS A 80 8.41 -7.48 -1.26
N LEU A 81 7.17 -7.65 -0.82
CA LEU A 81 6.63 -6.94 0.33
C LEU A 81 7.38 -7.26 1.62
N MET A 82 7.68 -8.53 1.87
CA MET A 82 8.41 -8.96 3.07
C MET A 82 9.86 -8.48 3.06
N SER A 83 10.51 -8.49 1.89
CA SER A 83 11.85 -7.94 1.73
C SER A 83 11.87 -6.43 1.98
N LEU A 84 10.87 -5.71 1.48
CA LEU A 84 10.72 -4.28 1.75
C LEU A 84 10.46 -4.01 3.24
N ALA A 85 9.62 -4.81 3.89
CA ALA A 85 9.31 -4.65 5.31
C ALA A 85 10.54 -4.81 6.22
N LYS A 86 11.52 -5.65 5.84
CA LYS A 86 12.78 -5.80 6.59
C LYS A 86 13.60 -4.51 6.67
N ILE A 87 13.49 -3.63 5.67
CA ILE A 87 14.30 -2.40 5.59
C ILE A 87 13.46 -1.12 5.78
N ASN A 88 12.13 -1.21 5.65
CA ASN A 88 11.22 -0.09 5.85
C ASN A 88 10.45 -0.25 7.17
N GLN A 89 10.97 0.39 8.22
CA GLN A 89 10.39 0.34 9.58
C GLN A 89 8.92 0.78 9.65
N TYR A 90 8.48 1.67 8.76
CA TYR A 90 7.12 2.19 8.74
C TYR A 90 6.13 1.17 8.18
N LEU A 91 6.53 0.50 7.10
CA LEU A 91 5.78 -0.64 6.56
C LEU A 91 5.69 -1.77 7.60
N TYR A 92 6.82 -2.14 8.21
CA TYR A 92 6.88 -3.16 9.26
C TYR A 92 5.92 -2.83 10.41
N LYS A 93 5.97 -1.59 10.92
CA LYS A 93 5.07 -1.12 11.98
C LYS A 93 3.59 -1.25 11.59
N GLY A 94 3.23 -0.95 10.35
CA GLY A 94 1.87 -1.11 9.85
C GLY A 94 1.44 -2.58 9.85
N LEU A 95 2.30 -3.48 9.35
CA LEU A 95 2.05 -4.92 9.27
C LEU A 95 1.85 -5.57 10.66
N THR A 96 2.66 -5.18 11.65
CA THR A 96 2.62 -5.76 13.00
C THR A 96 1.66 -5.05 13.95
N SER A 97 1.00 -3.98 13.50
CA SER A 97 0.04 -3.26 14.35
C SER A 97 -1.13 -4.17 14.72
N SER A 98 -1.44 -4.29 16.01
CA SER A 98 -2.65 -4.97 16.47
C SER A 98 -3.87 -4.22 15.97
N SER A 99 -4.87 -4.93 15.44
CA SER A 99 -6.20 -4.35 15.23
C SER A 99 -6.78 -4.04 16.62
N ILE A 100 -7.13 -2.78 16.89
CA ILE A 100 -7.88 -2.40 18.09
C ILE A 100 -9.29 -2.98 17.99
#